data_AF-A0A0P4UIQ8-F1
#
_entry.id   AF-A0A0P4UIQ8-F1
#
_cell.length_a   1.000
_cell.length_b   1.000
_cell.length_c   1.000
_cell.angle_alpha   90.00
_cell.angle_beta   90.00
_cell.angle_gamma   90.00
#
_symmetry.space_group_name_H-M   'P 1'
#
loop_
_entity.id
_entity.type
_entity.pdbx_description
1 polymer ?
#
loop_
_entity_poly.entity_id
_entity_poly.type
_entity_poly.pdbx_seq_one_letter_code
_entity_poly.pdbx_strand_id
1 'polypeptide(L)'
;MKEILDLIEKRKQEFSELPLFQFLQDKSVDPRSRLAWIPCAVPMVMAFGELNRSDLRKEPSNDRIQQLINRRTYEDDHHWVWFLEDLEKLGLNQRLTFVDAMQFFWGDATRKTRQVCHQIALYSFRAEPIVVLAGMEAIEATGYVAFSQTSEVIRELQQLTHQEYRYFGGYHFGIETEHTTEADDGEVDLESLELTNDQLKNAIELVELVFSVFTDSVNEMMDYLKSHSSENPFAASHLGQVPAMAA
;
A
#
# COMPACT_ATOMS: atom_id res chain seq x y z
N MET A 1 -13.69 20.07 -2.36
CA MET A 1 -12.93 18.82 -2.53
C MET A 1 -12.10 18.85 -3.79
N LYS A 2 -12.58 19.49 -4.87
CA LYS A 2 -11.82 19.70 -6.11
C LYS A 2 -10.33 20.08 -5.93
N GLU A 3 -10.02 21.08 -5.10
CA GLU A 3 -8.63 21.48 -4.83
C GLU A 3 -7.78 20.34 -4.22
N ILE A 4 -8.40 19.51 -3.38
CA ILE A 4 -7.75 18.33 -2.81
C ILE A 4 -7.53 17.26 -3.89
N LEU A 5 -8.51 17.02 -4.76
CA LEU A 5 -8.37 16.06 -5.86
C LEU A 5 -7.28 16.50 -6.85
N ASP A 6 -7.19 17.79 -7.17
CA ASP A 6 -6.11 18.36 -7.99
C ASP A 6 -4.73 18.15 -7.33
N LEU A 7 -4.65 18.33 -6.00
CA LEU A 7 -3.43 18.03 -5.23
C LEU A 7 -3.07 16.54 -5.28
N ILE A 8 -4.05 15.65 -5.09
CA ILE A 8 -3.86 14.20 -5.14
C ILE A 8 -3.34 13.78 -6.50
N GLU A 9 -3.94 14.26 -7.60
CA GLU A 9 -3.49 13.92 -8.95
C GLU A 9 -2.07 14.40 -9.22
N LYS A 10 -1.71 15.61 -8.77
CA LYS A 10 -0.33 16.10 -8.84
C LYS A 10 0.63 15.18 -8.08
N ARG A 11 0.31 14.83 -6.83
CA ARG A 11 1.17 13.99 -5.99
C ARG A 11 1.25 12.55 -6.48
N LYS A 12 0.19 12.04 -7.07
CA LYS A 12 0.15 10.74 -7.75
C LYS A 12 1.15 10.69 -8.91
N GLN A 13 1.23 11.73 -9.72
CA GLN A 13 2.22 11.84 -10.80
C GLN A 13 3.66 11.90 -10.25
N GLU A 14 3.91 12.65 -9.18
CA GLU A 14 5.23 12.67 -8.54
C GLU A 14 5.61 11.30 -7.95
N PHE A 15 4.63 10.63 -7.33
CA PHE A 15 4.80 9.30 -6.74
C PHE A 15 5.07 8.23 -7.80
N SER A 16 4.45 8.29 -8.99
CA SER A 16 4.69 7.33 -10.07
C SER A 16 6.11 7.34 -10.64
N GLU A 17 6.87 8.41 -10.39
CA GLU A 17 8.26 8.54 -10.83
C GLU A 17 9.27 7.91 -9.85
N LEU A 18 8.82 7.30 -8.75
CA LEU A 18 9.73 6.70 -7.78
C LEU A 18 10.56 5.55 -8.38
N PRO A 19 11.82 5.36 -7.94
CA PRO A 19 12.74 4.41 -8.57
C PRO A 19 12.26 2.95 -8.57
N LEU A 20 11.45 2.54 -7.58
CA LEU A 20 10.87 1.19 -7.57
C LEU A 20 10.01 0.95 -8.81
N PHE A 21 9.18 1.91 -9.19
CA PHE A 21 8.27 1.78 -10.33
C PHE A 21 9.04 1.69 -11.65
N GLN A 22 10.12 2.46 -11.79
CA GLN A 22 11.03 2.34 -12.93
C GLN A 22 11.70 0.96 -12.98
N PHE A 23 12.11 0.42 -11.82
CA PHE A 23 12.71 -0.92 -11.74
C PHE A 23 11.72 -2.04 -12.11
N LEU A 24 10.43 -1.92 -11.75
CA LEU A 24 9.39 -2.87 -12.14
C LEU A 24 9.19 -2.94 -13.67
N GLN A 25 9.48 -1.85 -14.39
CA GLN A 25 9.38 -1.79 -15.85
C GLN A 25 10.57 -2.41 -16.58
N ASP A 26 11.70 -2.65 -15.91
CA ASP A 26 12.92 -3.19 -16.54
C ASP A 26 12.74 -4.68 -16.91
N LYS A 27 12.40 -4.91 -18.19
CA LYS A 27 12.20 -6.26 -18.75
C LYS A 27 13.48 -7.07 -18.90
N SER A 28 14.66 -6.49 -18.67
CA SER A 28 15.91 -7.25 -18.62
C SER A 28 16.06 -8.05 -17.31
N VAL A 29 15.26 -7.72 -16.29
CA VAL A 29 15.25 -8.40 -14.99
C VAL A 29 14.09 -9.41 -14.91
N ASP A 30 14.37 -10.62 -14.42
CA ASP A 30 13.32 -11.65 -14.21
C ASP A 30 12.18 -11.08 -13.32
N PRO A 31 10.90 -11.32 -13.68
CA PRO A 31 9.77 -10.78 -12.94
C PRO A 31 9.77 -11.18 -11.45
N ARG A 32 10.31 -12.35 -11.08
CA ARG A 32 10.42 -12.74 -9.65
C ARG A 32 11.41 -11.86 -8.90
N SER A 33 12.54 -11.52 -9.52
CA SER A 33 13.53 -10.62 -8.93
C SER A 33 12.98 -9.20 -8.80
N ARG A 34 12.15 -8.74 -9.75
CA ARG A 34 11.44 -7.46 -9.65
C ARG A 34 10.45 -7.39 -8.48
N LEU A 35 9.95 -8.53 -8.03
CA LEU A 35 8.99 -8.67 -6.93
C LEU A 35 9.63 -9.07 -5.58
N ALA A 36 10.96 -9.14 -5.50
CA ALA A 36 11.67 -9.60 -4.31
C ALA A 36 11.52 -8.70 -3.07
N TRP A 37 11.02 -7.47 -3.24
CA TRP A 37 10.72 -6.52 -2.17
C TRP A 37 9.42 -6.82 -1.42
N ILE A 38 8.53 -7.67 -1.96
CA ILE A 38 7.20 -7.94 -1.40
C ILE A 38 7.22 -8.27 0.10
N PRO A 39 8.16 -9.07 0.64
CA PRO A 39 8.22 -9.32 2.09
C PRO A 39 8.33 -8.04 2.92
N CYS A 40 8.95 -6.98 2.39
CA CYS A 40 9.07 -5.71 3.09
C CYS A 40 7.74 -4.98 3.24
N ALA A 41 6.79 -5.21 2.33
CA ALA A 41 5.47 -4.62 2.36
C ALA A 41 4.52 -5.27 3.38
N VAL A 42 4.87 -6.46 3.92
CA VAL A 42 4.01 -7.23 4.83
C VAL A 42 3.45 -6.39 5.97
N PRO A 43 4.23 -5.59 6.73
CA PRO A 43 3.63 -4.86 7.85
C PRO A 43 2.63 -3.79 7.42
N MET A 44 2.82 -3.18 6.26
CA MET A 44 1.87 -2.21 5.69
C MET A 44 0.58 -2.92 5.27
N VAL A 45 0.68 -4.00 4.48
CA VAL A 45 -0.49 -4.73 3.96
C VAL A 45 -1.31 -5.34 5.09
N MET A 46 -0.65 -5.96 6.07
CA MET A 46 -1.35 -6.59 7.19
C MET A 46 -1.98 -5.56 8.13
N ALA A 47 -1.33 -4.40 8.34
CA ALA A 47 -1.88 -3.34 9.18
C ALA A 47 -3.03 -2.57 8.49
N PHE A 48 -3.14 -2.63 7.17
CA PHE A 48 -4.18 -1.91 6.43
C PHE A 48 -5.60 -2.36 6.81
N GLY A 49 -5.77 -3.66 7.09
CA GLY A 49 -7.05 -4.18 7.59
C GLY A 49 -7.39 -3.71 9.01
N GLU A 50 -6.40 -3.40 9.84
CA GLU A 50 -6.61 -2.79 11.16
C GLU A 50 -6.91 -1.30 11.04
N LEU A 51 -6.19 -0.57 10.17
CA LEU A 51 -6.46 0.84 9.88
C LEU A 51 -7.93 1.03 9.48
N ASN A 52 -8.42 0.21 8.55
CA ASN A 52 -9.81 0.25 8.10
C ASN A 52 -10.80 -0.03 9.22
N ARG A 53 -10.62 -1.13 9.98
CA ARG A 53 -11.57 -1.56 11.01
C ARG A 53 -11.57 -0.72 12.27
N SER A 54 -10.39 -0.31 12.74
CA SER A 54 -10.19 0.27 14.07
C SER A 54 -10.10 1.79 14.03
N ASP A 55 -9.55 2.36 12.96
CA ASP A 55 -9.24 3.79 12.88
C ASP A 55 -10.18 4.58 11.97
N LEU A 56 -10.47 4.08 10.76
CA LEU A 56 -11.29 4.80 9.77
C LEU A 56 -12.79 4.55 9.94
N ARG A 57 -13.19 3.30 10.18
CA ARG A 57 -14.59 2.93 10.38
C ARG A 57 -15.12 3.48 11.70
N LYS A 58 -16.24 4.20 11.67
CA LYS A 58 -16.94 4.72 12.86
C LYS A 58 -18.43 4.39 12.78
N GLU A 59 -18.87 3.48 13.65
CA GLU A 59 -20.25 2.99 13.67
C GLU A 59 -20.87 3.02 15.06
N PRO A 60 -22.18 3.30 15.17
CA PRO A 60 -23.06 3.78 14.09
C PRO A 60 -22.77 5.26 13.75
N SER A 61 -23.07 5.69 12.52
CA SER A 61 -22.98 7.10 12.11
C SER A 61 -24.19 7.52 11.27
N ASN A 62 -24.65 8.75 11.49
CA ASN A 62 -25.66 9.43 10.67
C ASN A 62 -25.03 10.43 9.69
N ASP A 63 -23.71 10.60 9.73
CA ASP A 63 -22.96 11.40 8.77
C ASP A 63 -22.81 10.62 7.46
N ARG A 64 -23.26 11.21 6.34
CA ARG A 64 -23.27 10.56 5.02
C ARG A 64 -21.86 10.22 4.52
N ILE A 65 -20.88 11.08 4.79
CA ILE A 65 -19.49 10.85 4.40
C ILE A 65 -18.91 9.70 5.23
N GLN A 66 -19.19 9.66 6.54
CA GLN A 66 -18.76 8.55 7.36
C GLN A 66 -19.41 7.22 6.95
N GLN A 67 -20.66 7.25 6.49
CA GLN A 67 -21.32 6.04 5.95
C GLN A 67 -20.64 5.54 4.67
N LEU A 68 -20.24 6.45 3.76
CA LEU A 68 -19.43 6.12 2.60
C LEU A 68 -18.09 5.48 3.00
N ILE A 69 -17.36 6.13 3.93
CA ILE A 69 -16.09 5.61 4.48
C ILE A 69 -16.29 4.20 5.04
N ASN A 70 -17.31 4.00 5.88
CA ASN A 70 -17.59 2.70 6.48
C ASN A 70 -17.79 1.62 5.42
N ARG A 71 -18.58 1.90 4.36
CA ARG A 71 -18.79 0.94 3.26
C ARG A 71 -17.48 0.55 2.58
N ARG A 72 -16.65 1.52 2.17
CA ARG A 72 -15.35 1.25 1.54
C ARG A 72 -14.44 0.43 2.45
N THR A 73 -14.42 0.72 3.75
CA THR A 73 -13.57 -0.01 4.70
C THR A 73 -13.93 -1.49 4.88
N TYR A 74 -15.15 -1.93 4.52
CA TYR A 74 -15.55 -3.36 4.59
C TYR A 74 -14.98 -4.19 3.45
N GLU A 75 -14.66 -3.54 2.34
CA GLU A 75 -14.01 -4.19 1.20
C GLU A 75 -12.51 -4.36 1.51
N ASP A 76 -11.86 -3.24 1.81
CA ASP A 76 -10.40 -3.16 1.99
C ASP A 76 -9.87 -3.98 3.18
N ASP A 77 -10.66 -4.15 4.24
CA ASP A 77 -10.18 -4.83 5.46
C ASP A 77 -9.96 -6.34 5.28
N HIS A 78 -10.33 -6.90 4.14
CA HIS A 78 -10.15 -8.31 3.80
C HIS A 78 -9.11 -8.56 2.70
N HIS A 79 -8.56 -7.55 2.03
CA HIS A 79 -7.64 -7.75 0.88
C HIS A 79 -6.34 -8.50 1.24
N TRP A 80 -5.93 -8.47 2.52
CA TRP A 80 -4.74 -9.19 3.01
C TRP A 80 -4.78 -10.70 2.75
N VAL A 81 -5.96 -11.32 2.59
CA VAL A 81 -6.06 -12.76 2.28
C VAL A 81 -5.51 -13.08 0.89
N TRP A 82 -5.69 -12.17 -0.08
CA TRP A 82 -5.13 -12.30 -1.42
C TRP A 82 -3.61 -12.14 -1.39
N PHE A 83 -3.11 -11.25 -0.52
CA PHE A 83 -1.67 -11.04 -0.35
C PHE A 83 -0.97 -12.30 0.16
N LEU A 84 -1.55 -12.99 1.15
CA LEU A 84 -0.99 -14.25 1.66
C LEU A 84 -0.96 -15.34 0.58
N GLU A 85 -2.00 -15.44 -0.24
CA GLU A 85 -2.02 -16.38 -1.36
C GLU A 85 -0.92 -16.07 -2.38
N ASP A 86 -0.71 -14.80 -2.72
CA ASP A 86 0.35 -14.39 -3.63
C ASP A 86 1.74 -14.70 -3.03
N LEU A 87 1.95 -14.50 -1.73
CA LEU A 87 3.20 -14.90 -1.06
C LEU A 87 3.50 -16.41 -1.21
N GLU A 88 2.49 -17.26 -1.10
CA GLU A 88 2.65 -18.70 -1.31
C GLU A 88 3.06 -19.02 -2.75
N LYS A 89 2.34 -18.48 -3.73
CA LYS A 89 2.57 -18.72 -5.16
C LYS A 89 3.90 -18.17 -5.66
N LEU A 90 4.33 -17.03 -5.10
CA LEU A 90 5.63 -16.41 -5.39
C LEU A 90 6.80 -17.16 -4.74
N GLY A 91 6.54 -18.18 -3.90
CA GLY A 91 7.60 -18.88 -3.17
C GLY A 91 8.21 -18.07 -2.03
N LEU A 92 7.50 -17.06 -1.55
CA LEU A 92 7.93 -16.18 -0.46
C LEU A 92 7.46 -16.69 0.93
N ASN A 93 6.62 -17.72 0.98
CA ASN A 93 6.24 -18.42 2.22
C ASN A 93 7.34 -19.40 2.70
N GLN A 94 8.53 -18.87 3.02
CA GLN A 94 9.67 -19.66 3.49
C GLN A 94 9.54 -20.01 4.98
N ARG A 95 10.12 -21.13 5.39
CA ARG A 95 10.22 -21.49 6.82
C ARG A 95 11.28 -20.63 7.49
N LEU A 96 10.85 -19.78 8.42
CA LEU A 96 11.72 -19.00 9.29
C LEU A 96 11.57 -19.47 10.73
N THR A 97 12.61 -19.32 11.55
CA THR A 97 12.39 -19.40 12.99
C THR A 97 11.55 -18.20 13.42
N PHE A 98 10.86 -18.33 14.55
CA PHE A 98 10.10 -17.20 15.10
C PHE A 98 10.99 -15.98 15.35
N VAL A 99 12.24 -16.19 15.78
CA VAL A 99 13.21 -15.11 16.01
C VAL A 99 13.58 -14.41 14.70
N ASP A 100 13.88 -15.16 13.64
CA ASP A 100 14.22 -14.60 12.32
C ASP A 100 13.07 -13.74 11.78
N ALA A 101 11.84 -14.24 11.90
CA ALA A 101 10.65 -13.50 11.49
C ALA A 101 10.48 -12.19 12.28
N MET A 102 10.64 -12.22 13.61
CA MET A 102 10.57 -11.01 14.44
C MET A 102 11.69 -10.03 14.09
N GLN A 103 12.91 -10.50 13.88
CA GLN A 103 14.04 -9.65 13.48
C GLN A 103 13.82 -8.99 12.12
N PHE A 104 13.25 -9.70 11.16
CA PHE A 104 12.93 -9.13 9.87
C PHE A 104 11.81 -8.08 9.96
N PHE A 105 10.67 -8.45 10.57
CA PHE A 105 9.50 -7.56 10.64
C PHE A 105 9.64 -6.40 11.62
N TRP A 106 10.52 -6.46 12.62
CA TRP A 106 10.84 -5.34 13.51
C TRP A 106 12.20 -4.68 13.22
N GLY A 107 12.95 -5.20 12.25
CA GLY A 107 14.22 -4.65 11.81
C GLY A 107 14.08 -3.44 10.89
N ASP A 108 15.21 -3.02 10.33
CA ASP A 108 15.31 -1.84 9.46
C ASP A 108 14.71 -2.06 8.07
N ALA A 109 14.62 -3.31 7.58
CA ALA A 109 14.07 -3.62 6.25
C ALA A 109 12.58 -3.28 6.08
N THR A 110 11.86 -3.10 7.19
CA THR A 110 10.42 -2.85 7.22
C THR A 110 10.02 -1.68 8.11
N ARG A 111 10.99 -0.83 8.46
CA ARG A 111 10.79 0.23 9.46
C ARG A 111 9.79 1.27 8.96
N LYS A 112 9.89 1.68 7.70
CA LYS A 112 9.01 2.66 7.06
C LYS A 112 7.66 2.03 6.72
N THR A 113 7.63 0.79 6.22
CA THR A 113 6.36 0.10 5.94
C THR A 113 5.53 -0.12 7.21
N ARG A 114 6.16 -0.41 8.35
CA ARG A 114 5.49 -0.45 9.68
C ARG A 114 4.89 0.90 10.12
N GLN A 115 5.38 2.02 9.60
CA GLN A 115 4.93 3.35 10.04
C GLN A 115 3.72 3.86 9.26
N VAL A 116 3.49 3.39 8.03
CA VAL A 116 2.43 3.90 7.13
C VAL A 116 1.07 3.97 7.82
N CYS A 117 0.53 2.84 8.26
CA CYS A 117 -0.81 2.80 8.86
C CYS A 117 -0.85 3.57 10.20
N HIS A 118 0.21 3.49 11.01
CA HIS A 118 0.27 4.22 12.28
C HIS A 118 0.24 5.74 12.11
N GLN A 119 0.96 6.27 11.11
CA GLN A 119 0.99 7.71 10.84
C GLN A 119 -0.37 8.18 10.30
N ILE A 120 -0.97 7.42 9.38
CA ILE A 120 -2.30 7.75 8.86
C ILE A 120 -3.34 7.74 9.99
N ALA A 121 -3.36 6.68 10.82
CA ALA A 121 -4.27 6.57 11.96
C ALA A 121 -4.15 7.76 12.92
N LEU A 122 -2.92 8.22 13.22
CA LEU A 122 -2.70 9.37 14.11
C LEU A 122 -3.41 10.64 13.63
N TYR A 123 -3.47 10.85 12.32
CA TYR A 123 -4.06 12.04 11.71
C TYR A 123 -5.54 11.86 11.37
N SER A 124 -6.00 10.63 11.10
CA SER A 124 -7.39 10.35 10.74
C SER A 124 -8.30 10.08 11.94
N PHE A 125 -7.79 9.52 13.05
CA PHE A 125 -8.63 8.97 14.13
C PHE A 125 -9.64 9.97 14.75
N ARG A 126 -9.29 11.26 14.79
CA ARG A 126 -10.16 12.34 15.29
C ARG A 126 -10.48 13.40 14.23
N ALA A 127 -10.10 13.16 12.98
CA ALA A 127 -10.41 14.09 11.91
C ALA A 127 -11.90 14.06 11.57
N GLU A 128 -12.38 15.14 10.94
CA GLU A 128 -13.72 15.17 10.40
C GLU A 128 -13.84 14.18 9.22
N PRO A 129 -15.01 13.55 8.99
CA PRO A 129 -15.18 12.55 7.94
C PRO A 129 -14.72 13.04 6.54
N ILE A 130 -14.95 14.31 6.20
CA ILE A 130 -14.50 14.87 4.92
C ILE A 130 -12.98 14.95 4.77
N VAL A 131 -12.26 15.12 5.88
CA VAL A 131 -10.79 15.09 5.90
C VAL A 131 -10.29 13.66 5.78
N VAL A 132 -10.93 12.71 6.48
CA VAL A 132 -10.62 11.28 6.37
C VAL A 132 -10.83 10.78 4.93
N LEU A 133 -11.95 11.17 4.30
CA LEU A 133 -12.24 10.85 2.91
C LEU A 133 -11.13 11.33 1.98
N ALA A 134 -10.67 12.58 2.13
CA ALA A 134 -9.53 13.10 1.36
C ALA A 134 -8.25 12.26 1.56
N GLY A 135 -8.00 11.79 2.77
CA GLY A 135 -6.90 10.85 3.05
C GLY A 135 -7.06 9.50 2.35
N MET A 136 -8.28 8.97 2.29
CA MET A 136 -8.59 7.71 1.58
C MET A 136 -8.36 7.85 0.07
N GLU A 137 -8.84 8.94 -0.54
CA GLU A 137 -8.58 9.22 -1.96
C GLU A 137 -7.07 9.29 -2.27
N ALA A 138 -6.26 9.83 -1.36
CA ALA A 138 -4.80 9.81 -1.50
C ALA A 138 -4.22 8.39 -1.39
N ILE A 139 -4.76 7.56 -0.50
CA ILE A 139 -4.35 6.15 -0.36
C ILE A 139 -4.68 5.39 -1.65
N GLU A 140 -5.92 5.49 -2.13
CA GLU A 140 -6.38 4.89 -3.39
C GLU A 140 -5.49 5.32 -4.56
N ALA A 141 -5.13 6.61 -4.64
CA ALA A 141 -4.20 7.11 -5.67
C ALA A 141 -2.81 6.47 -5.59
N THR A 142 -2.25 6.24 -4.39
CA THR A 142 -0.97 5.51 -4.24
C THR A 142 -1.11 4.03 -4.61
N GLY A 143 -2.23 3.40 -4.24
CA GLY A 143 -2.59 2.02 -4.60
C GLY A 143 -2.68 1.85 -6.11
N TYR A 144 -3.39 2.75 -6.79
CA TYR A 144 -3.51 2.77 -8.25
C TYR A 144 -2.13 2.76 -8.93
N VAL A 145 -1.22 3.63 -8.49
CA VAL A 145 0.14 3.68 -9.05
C VAL A 145 0.83 2.34 -8.82
N ALA A 146 0.87 1.83 -7.59
CA ALA A 146 1.56 0.59 -7.28
C ALA A 146 0.98 -0.61 -8.06
N PHE A 147 -0.33 -0.81 -8.02
CA PHE A 147 -1.00 -1.94 -8.67
C PHE A 147 -0.98 -1.86 -10.19
N SER A 148 -0.98 -0.66 -10.79
CA SER A 148 -0.76 -0.52 -12.24
C SER A 148 0.61 -1.06 -12.65
N GLN A 149 1.64 -0.87 -11.82
CA GLN A 149 2.99 -1.35 -12.13
C GLN A 149 3.16 -2.83 -11.81
N THR A 150 2.68 -3.29 -10.65
CA THR A 150 2.82 -4.71 -10.27
C THR A 150 1.99 -5.61 -11.16
N SER A 151 0.80 -5.17 -11.61
CA SER A 151 -0.06 -5.99 -12.47
C SER A 151 0.60 -6.32 -13.80
N GLU A 152 1.43 -5.44 -14.36
CA GLU A 152 2.23 -5.75 -15.55
C GLU A 152 3.33 -6.78 -15.29
N VAL A 153 4.03 -6.69 -14.16
CA VAL A 153 5.05 -7.69 -13.78
C VAL A 153 4.40 -9.06 -13.52
N ILE A 154 3.25 -9.06 -12.84
CA ILE A 154 2.47 -10.26 -12.60
C ILE A 154 1.97 -10.84 -13.91
N ARG A 155 1.47 -10.05 -14.86
CA ARG A 155 1.01 -10.53 -16.18
C ARG A 155 2.08 -11.35 -16.89
N GLU A 156 3.35 -10.90 -16.84
CA GLU A 156 4.49 -11.66 -17.36
C GLU A 156 4.73 -12.95 -16.59
N LEU A 157 4.70 -12.87 -15.25
CA LEU A 157 4.89 -14.04 -14.40
C LEU A 157 3.79 -15.08 -14.60
N GLN A 158 2.53 -14.66 -14.84
CA GLN A 158 1.40 -15.54 -15.15
C GLN A 158 1.62 -16.28 -16.46
N GLN A 159 2.15 -15.61 -17.49
CA GLN A 159 2.49 -16.26 -18.77
C GLN A 159 3.57 -17.33 -18.59
N LEU A 160 4.54 -17.11 -17.69
CA LEU A 160 5.63 -18.04 -17.41
C LEU A 160 5.23 -19.21 -16.52
N THR A 161 4.33 -18.98 -15.56
CA THR A 161 4.00 -19.94 -14.49
C THR A 161 2.64 -20.62 -14.66
N HIS A 162 1.77 -20.05 -15.50
CA HIS A 162 0.35 -20.42 -15.62
C HIS A 162 -0.42 -20.38 -14.28
N GLN A 163 0.05 -19.56 -13.34
CA GLN A 163 -0.63 -19.31 -12.06
C GLN A 163 -1.37 -17.98 -12.12
N GLU A 164 -2.39 -17.83 -11.27
CA GLU A 164 -3.08 -16.56 -11.06
C GLU A 164 -2.61 -15.92 -9.76
N TYR A 165 -2.43 -14.60 -9.74
CA TYR A 165 -2.04 -13.84 -8.54
C TYR A 165 -3.08 -12.74 -8.33
N ARG A 166 -3.70 -12.70 -7.16
CA ARG A 166 -4.88 -11.87 -6.92
C ARG A 166 -4.52 -10.48 -6.40
N TYR A 167 -3.59 -10.38 -5.48
CA TYR A 167 -3.29 -9.13 -4.77
C TYR A 167 -2.46 -8.16 -5.61
N PHE A 168 -1.39 -8.65 -6.25
CA PHE A 168 -0.55 -7.82 -7.10
C PHE A 168 -0.94 -7.85 -8.58
N GLY A 169 -1.86 -8.74 -8.95
CA GLY A 169 -2.32 -8.93 -10.32
C GLY A 169 -3.52 -8.08 -10.71
N GLY A 170 -4.10 -8.41 -11.86
CA GLY A 170 -5.22 -7.65 -12.43
C GLY A 170 -6.54 -7.74 -11.66
N TYR A 171 -6.68 -8.69 -10.72
CA TYR A 171 -7.92 -8.84 -9.93
C TYR A 171 -8.09 -7.68 -8.94
N HIS A 172 -7.13 -7.48 -8.03
CA HIS A 172 -7.17 -6.37 -7.09
C HIS A 172 -7.13 -5.01 -7.81
N PHE A 173 -6.28 -4.86 -8.83
CA PHE A 173 -6.26 -3.64 -9.63
C PHE A 173 -7.62 -3.35 -10.28
N GLY A 174 -8.32 -4.38 -10.78
CA GLY A 174 -9.66 -4.25 -11.34
C GLY A 174 -10.66 -3.66 -10.33
N ILE A 175 -10.72 -4.24 -9.13
CA ILE A 175 -11.59 -3.79 -8.03
C ILE A 175 -11.30 -2.30 -7.69
N GLU A 176 -10.03 -1.95 -7.48
CA GLU A 176 -9.63 -0.57 -7.18
C GLU A 176 -9.95 0.41 -8.33
N THR A 177 -9.88 -0.04 -9.59
CA THR A 177 -10.23 0.80 -10.74
C THR A 177 -11.74 0.90 -11.00
N GLU A 178 -12.53 -0.08 -10.56
CA GLU A 178 -13.99 0.00 -10.59
C GLU A 178 -14.45 1.17 -9.71
N HIS A 179 -13.80 1.43 -8.57
CA HIS A 179 -14.07 2.63 -7.73
C HIS A 179 -13.76 3.96 -8.45
N THR A 180 -12.80 3.96 -9.39
CA THR A 180 -12.40 5.17 -10.13
C THR A 180 -13.19 5.40 -11.43
N THR A 181 -13.83 4.38 -11.99
CA THR A 181 -14.47 4.42 -13.33
C THR A 181 -15.98 4.22 -13.28
N GLU A 182 -16.49 3.49 -12.29
CA GLU A 182 -17.90 3.54 -11.97
C GLU A 182 -18.18 4.83 -11.20
N ALA A 183 -19.14 5.59 -11.70
CA ALA A 183 -19.71 6.74 -11.02
C ALA A 183 -20.29 6.33 -9.66
N ASP A 184 -19.43 6.23 -8.65
CA ASP A 184 -19.69 6.40 -7.22
C ASP A 184 -21.07 5.92 -6.74
N ASP A 185 -21.49 4.66 -6.96
CA ASP A 185 -22.77 4.14 -6.41
C ASP A 185 -24.00 5.08 -6.54
N GLY A 186 -23.98 6.05 -7.47
CA GLY A 186 -24.88 7.21 -7.51
C GLY A 186 -25.03 8.07 -6.24
N GLU A 187 -24.15 8.04 -5.23
CA GLU A 187 -24.43 8.71 -3.94
C GLU A 187 -23.77 10.09 -3.74
N VAL A 188 -22.46 10.28 -3.91
CA VAL A 188 -21.75 11.52 -3.54
C VAL A 188 -20.77 11.99 -4.61
N ASP A 189 -21.18 12.97 -5.41
CA ASP A 189 -20.25 13.72 -6.28
C ASP A 189 -19.14 14.39 -5.44
N LEU A 190 -17.97 13.75 -5.39
CA LEU A 190 -16.84 14.20 -4.60
C LEU A 190 -16.44 15.63 -4.96
N GLU A 191 -16.42 15.99 -6.25
CA GLU A 191 -16.02 17.33 -6.68
C GLU A 191 -16.93 18.41 -6.10
N SER A 192 -18.22 18.09 -5.91
CA SER A 192 -19.23 19.00 -5.36
C SER A 192 -19.13 19.23 -3.85
N LEU A 193 -18.34 18.42 -3.12
CA LEU A 193 -18.20 18.57 -1.66
C LEU A 193 -17.43 19.85 -1.33
N GLU A 194 -18.07 20.78 -0.62
CA GLU A 194 -17.45 22.02 -0.13
C GLU A 194 -16.72 21.77 1.20
N LEU A 195 -15.50 22.29 1.31
CA LEU A 195 -14.72 22.24 2.55
C LEU A 195 -14.66 23.66 3.15
N THR A 196 -14.74 23.75 4.47
CA THR A 196 -14.33 24.95 5.20
C THR A 196 -12.82 25.16 5.09
N ASN A 197 -12.33 26.35 5.42
CA ASN A 197 -10.88 26.62 5.42
C ASN A 197 -10.10 25.68 6.35
N ASP A 198 -10.66 25.33 7.50
CA ASP A 198 -10.02 24.42 8.46
C ASP A 198 -10.01 22.98 7.94
N GLN A 199 -11.13 22.53 7.35
CA GLN A 199 -11.21 21.21 6.70
C GLN A 199 -10.23 21.13 5.52
N LEU A 200 -10.14 22.17 4.68
CA LEU A 200 -9.22 22.22 3.55
C LEU A 200 -7.77 22.10 4.03
N LYS A 201 -7.38 22.88 5.04
CA LYS A 201 -6.04 22.82 5.62
C LYS A 201 -5.72 21.43 6.16
N ASN A 202 -6.62 20.83 6.93
CA ASN A 202 -6.42 19.51 7.53
C ASN A 202 -6.38 18.40 6.46
N ALA A 203 -7.19 18.53 5.41
CA ALA A 203 -7.18 17.61 4.27
C ALA A 203 -5.85 17.69 3.50
N ILE A 204 -5.32 18.89 3.23
CA ILE A 204 -4.00 19.06 2.62
C ILE A 204 -2.93 18.38 3.48
N GLU A 205 -2.94 18.61 4.79
CA GLU A 205 -1.96 18.02 5.71
C GLU A 205 -2.01 16.48 5.70
N LEU A 206 -3.21 15.88 5.73
CA LEU A 206 -3.36 14.42 5.68
C LEU A 206 -2.96 13.84 4.31
N VAL A 207 -3.33 14.50 3.20
CA VAL A 207 -2.96 14.05 1.85
C VAL A 207 -1.44 14.07 1.66
N GLU A 208 -0.78 15.17 2.05
CA GLU A 208 0.69 15.27 1.98
C GLU A 208 1.37 14.24 2.87
N LEU A 209 0.82 13.98 4.06
CA LEU A 209 1.31 12.91 4.95
C LEU A 209 1.21 11.54 4.27
N VAL A 210 0.05 11.19 3.69
CA VAL A 210 -0.16 9.92 2.98
C VAL A 210 0.92 9.73 1.92
N PHE A 211 1.08 10.68 1.00
CA PHE A 211 2.10 10.58 -0.04
C PHE A 211 3.52 10.51 0.53
N SER A 212 3.81 11.24 1.61
CA SER A 212 5.11 11.18 2.28
C SER A 212 5.41 9.80 2.86
N VAL A 213 4.47 9.19 3.60
CA VAL A 213 4.71 7.89 4.25
C VAL A 213 4.76 6.75 3.24
N PHE A 214 3.97 6.80 2.17
CA PHE A 214 4.06 5.85 1.07
C PHE A 214 5.35 6.03 0.26
N THR A 215 5.82 7.27 0.06
CA THR A 215 7.11 7.52 -0.61
C THR A 215 8.27 6.92 0.17
N ASP A 216 8.30 7.15 1.49
CA ASP A 216 9.30 6.57 2.38
C ASP A 216 9.28 5.04 2.36
N SER A 217 8.10 4.44 2.33
CA SER A 217 7.94 2.98 2.32
C SER A 217 8.37 2.35 0.99
N VAL A 218 8.04 2.97 -0.15
CA VAL A 218 8.46 2.54 -1.49
C VAL A 218 9.97 2.69 -1.67
N ASN A 219 10.57 3.76 -1.15
CA ASN A 219 12.03 3.91 -1.17
C ASN A 219 12.73 2.85 -0.32
N GLU A 220 12.19 2.50 0.86
CA GLU A 220 12.69 1.40 1.69
C GLU A 220 12.64 0.05 0.94
N MET A 221 11.55 -0.24 0.23
CA MET A 221 11.43 -1.44 -0.62
C MET A 221 12.49 -1.46 -1.74
N MET A 222 12.77 -0.31 -2.36
CA MET A 222 13.81 -0.20 -3.38
C MET A 222 15.21 -0.38 -2.79
N ASP A 223 15.48 0.17 -1.60
CA ASP A 223 16.78 0.01 -0.95
C ASP A 223 17.01 -1.43 -0.47
N TYR A 224 15.95 -2.13 -0.08
CA TYR A 224 15.99 -3.57 0.14
C TYR A 224 16.43 -4.33 -1.11
N LEU A 225 15.84 -4.03 -2.28
CA LEU A 225 16.25 -4.65 -3.55
C LEU A 225 17.72 -4.40 -3.87
N LYS A 226 18.20 -3.15 -3.73
CA LYS A 226 19.60 -2.80 -4.03
C LYS A 226 20.57 -3.58 -3.15
N SER A 227 20.27 -3.67 -1.85
CA SER A 227 21.11 -4.38 -0.87
C SER A 227 21.10 -5.89 -1.00
N HIS A 228 20.07 -6.47 -1.64
CA HIS A 228 19.91 -7.92 -1.82
C HIS A 228 19.99 -8.38 -3.29
N SER A 229 20.35 -7.47 -4.22
CA SER A 229 20.36 -7.71 -5.67
C SER A 229 21.41 -8.74 -6.15
N SER A 230 22.39 -9.08 -5.32
CA SER A 230 23.40 -10.11 -5.61
C SER A 230 23.05 -11.50 -5.08
N GLU A 231 21.95 -11.63 -4.34
CA GLU A 231 21.57 -12.87 -3.67
C GLU A 231 20.16 -13.25 -4.10
N ASN A 232 20.01 -14.47 -4.59
CA ASN A 232 18.70 -15.01 -4.89
C ASN A 232 17.88 -14.97 -3.59
N PRO A 233 16.75 -14.24 -3.51
CA PRO A 233 15.87 -14.24 -2.33
C PRO A 233 15.33 -15.64 -2.01
N PHE A 234 15.40 -16.55 -2.99
CA PHE A 234 15.02 -17.94 -2.94
C PHE A 234 16.21 -18.91 -2.74
N ALA A 235 17.44 -18.42 -2.67
CA ALA A 235 18.57 -19.23 -2.20
C ALA A 235 18.64 -19.13 -0.69
N ALA A 236 18.35 -20.25 -0.04
CA ALA A 236 18.33 -20.42 1.39
C ALA A 236 19.48 -19.72 2.16
N SER A 237 19.13 -19.28 3.38
CA SER A 237 19.95 -19.37 4.60
C SER A 237 20.91 -18.24 5.02
N HIS A 238 20.60 -16.95 4.85
CA HIS A 238 21.46 -15.87 5.41
C HIS A 238 20.82 -14.81 6.33
N LEU A 239 19.79 -15.16 7.11
CA LEU A 239 19.47 -14.37 8.33
C LEU A 239 20.42 -14.67 9.52
N GLY A 240 21.54 -15.35 9.28
CA GLY A 240 22.46 -15.87 10.30
C GLY A 240 23.73 -15.06 10.57
N GLN A 241 23.85 -13.80 10.17
CA GLN A 241 25.00 -12.96 10.55
C GLN A 241 24.56 -11.62 11.14
N VAL A 242 24.15 -11.69 12.40
CA VAL A 242 24.17 -10.53 13.30
C VAL A 242 25.66 -10.25 13.64
N PRO A 243 26.20 -9.04 13.41
CA PRO A 243 27.50 -8.71 13.95
C PRO A 243 27.39 -8.77 15.48
N ALA A 244 28.23 -9.59 16.11
CA ALA A 244 28.29 -9.69 17.56
C ALA A 244 28.46 -8.27 18.14
N MET A 245 27.42 -7.76 18.80
CA MET A 245 27.56 -6.57 19.62
C MET A 245 28.52 -6.92 20.75
N ALA A 246 29.68 -6.26 20.74
CA ALA A 246 30.60 -6.28 21.86
C ALA A 246 29.85 -5.84 23.13
N ALA A 247 29.93 -6.69 24.15
CA ALA A 247 29.46 -6.43 25.50
C ALA A 247 30.24 -5.30 26.18
#